data_AF-A0A2T2XUW8-F1
#
_entry.id   AF-A0A2T2XUW8-F1
#
_cell.length_a   1.000
_cell.length_b   1.000
_cell.length_c   1.000
_cell.angle_alpha   90.00
_cell.angle_beta   90.00
_cell.angle_gamma   90.00
#
_symmetry.space_group_name_H-M   'P 1'
#
loop_
_entity.id
_entity.type
_entity.pdbx_description
1 polymer ?
#
loop_
_entity_poly.entity_id
_entity_poly.type
_entity_poly.pdbx_seq_one_letter_code
_entity_poly.pdbx_strand_id
1 'polypeptide(L)' 'MDGRFHFDPERATVIEACGRKRPSDRYLQRYYEGMGAVLVRAPVTNQDAEGNSQCGDFEFLRNIP' A
#
# COMPACT_ATOMS: atom_id res chain seq x y z
N MET A 1 5.11 -19.36 -22.53
CA MET A 1 5.81 -18.24 -21.86
C MET A 1 5.41 -18.27 -20.40
N ASP A 2 6.21 -18.89 -19.54
CA ASP A 2 6.06 -18.82 -18.08
C ASP A 2 6.71 -17.51 -17.59
N GLY A 3 6.01 -16.41 -17.84
CA GLY A 3 6.40 -15.10 -17.31
C GLY A 3 6.06 -15.02 -15.83
N ARG A 4 6.84 -15.67 -14.98
CA ARG A 4 6.78 -15.45 -13.53
C ARG A 4 7.18 -13.99 -13.31
N PHE A 5 6.19 -13.11 -13.17
CA PHE A 5 6.36 -11.72 -12.74
C PHE A 5 7.23 -11.76 -11.48
N HIS A 6 8.53 -11.46 -11.64
CA HIS A 6 9.42 -11.28 -10.52
C HIS A 6 9.10 -9.91 -9.97
N PHE A 7 8.48 -9.91 -8.79
CA PHE A 7 8.27 -8.70 -8.02
C PHE A 7 9.62 -8.00 -7.82
N ASP A 8 9.78 -6.83 -8.44
CA ASP A 8 10.98 -6.00 -8.36
C ASP A 8 10.72 -4.86 -7.37
N PRO A 9 11.26 -4.94 -6.13
CA PRO A 9 11.02 -3.93 -5.11
C PRO A 9 11.62 -2.56 -5.46
N GLU A 10 12.65 -2.49 -6.32
CA GLU A 10 13.25 -1.20 -6.72
C GLU A 10 12.40 -0.47 -7.76
N ARG A 11 11.53 -1.21 -8.47
CA ARG A 11 10.58 -0.66 -9.45
C ARG A 11 9.14 -0.68 -8.95
N ALA A 12 8.93 -1.13 -7.70
CA ALA A 12 7.61 -1.27 -7.14
C ALA A 12 6.98 0.08 -6.82
N THR A 13 5.71 0.24 -7.16
CA THR A 13 4.97 1.44 -6.76
C THR A 13 4.59 1.34 -5.29
N VAL A 14 4.90 2.39 -4.52
CA VAL A 14 4.50 2.50 -3.11
C VAL A 14 3.08 3.02 -3.02
N ILE A 15 2.21 2.26 -2.36
CA ILE A 15 0.81 2.63 -2.15
C ILE A 15 0.62 3.02 -0.70
N GLU A 16 0.33 4.29 -0.47
CA GLU A 16 -0.03 4.81 0.83
C GLU A 16 -1.54 4.62 1.08
N ALA A 17 -1.88 3.69 1.97
CA ALA A 17 -3.25 3.53 2.42
C ALA A 17 -3.57 4.53 3.55
N CYS A 18 -3.84 5.79 3.19
CA CYS A 18 -4.36 6.80 4.11
C CYS A 18 -5.83 6.55 4.43
N GLY A 19 -6.10 5.75 5.46
CA GLY A 19 -7.45 5.51 5.96
C GLY A 19 -7.57 4.33 6.92
N ARG A 20 -8.71 4.23 7.62
CA ARG A 20 -8.98 3.13 8.57
C ARG A 20 -9.19 1.77 7.90
N LYS A 21 -9.45 1.75 6.59
CA LYS A 21 -9.78 0.54 5.83
C LYS A 21 -8.68 0.25 4.82
N ARG A 22 -8.15 -0.97 4.88
CA ARG A 22 -7.17 -1.45 3.90
C ARG A 22 -7.82 -1.59 2.52
N PRO A 23 -7.18 -1.09 1.44
CA PRO A 23 -7.65 -1.34 0.09
C PRO A 23 -7.64 -2.85 -0.22
N SER A 24 -8.56 -3.29 -1.07
CA SER A 24 -8.68 -4.70 -1.45
C SER A 24 -7.67 -5.08 -2.52
N ASP A 25 -7.11 -6.28 -2.45
CA ASP A 25 -6.05 -6.73 -3.36
C ASP A 25 -6.50 -6.71 -4.82
N ARG A 26 -7.75 -7.08 -5.09
CA ARG A 26 -8.34 -7.03 -6.43
C ARG A 26 -8.40 -5.61 -7.02
N TYR A 27 -8.61 -4.61 -6.17
CA TYR A 27 -8.59 -3.21 -6.60
C TYR A 27 -7.16 -2.75 -6.92
N LEU A 28 -6.21 -3.12 -6.05
CA LEU A 28 -4.80 -2.78 -6.24
C LEU A 28 -4.21 -3.46 -7.49
N GLN A 29 -4.42 -4.76 -7.67
CA GLN A 29 -3.95 -5.48 -8.87
C GLN A 29 -4.48 -4.92 -10.18
N ARG A 30 -5.73 -4.45 -10.20
CA ARG A 30 -6.32 -3.78 -11.37
C ARG A 30 -5.69 -2.41 -11.64
N TYR A 31 -5.31 -1.69 -10.61
CA TYR A 31 -4.77 -0.35 -10.74
C TYR A 31 -3.30 -0.36 -11.20
N TYR A 32 -2.54 -1.39 -10.82
CA TYR A 32 -1.11 -1.48 -11.11
C TYR A 32 -0.76 -2.40 -12.29
N GLU A 33 -1.76 -2.96 -12.98
CA GLU A 33 -1.61 -3.72 -14.25
C GLU A 33 -0.47 -4.75 -14.26
N GLY A 34 -0.18 -5.39 -13.12
CA GLY A 34 0.88 -6.38 -12.96
C GLY A 34 2.26 -5.81 -12.65
N MET A 35 2.47 -4.48 -12.62
CA MET A 35 3.65 -3.93 -11.98
C MET A 35 3.58 -4.23 -10.49
N GLY A 36 4.52 -5.02 -9.98
CA GLY A 36 4.60 -5.35 -8.56
C GLY A 36 4.48 -4.08 -7.71
N ALA A 37 3.65 -4.10 -6.68
CA ALA A 37 3.42 -2.94 -5.82
C ALA A 37 3.64 -3.31 -4.35
N VAL A 38 4.00 -2.34 -3.52
CA VAL A 38 4.08 -2.53 -2.06
C VAL A 38 2.98 -1.74 -1.40
N LEU A 39 2.25 -2.41 -0.52
CA LEU A 39 1.29 -1.76 0.35
C LEU A 39 2.02 -1.32 1.61
N VAL A 40 2.03 -0.01 1.85
CA VAL A 40 2.50 0.58 3.10
C VAL A 40 1.33 1.28 3.80
N ARG A 41 1.38 1.35 5.14
CA ARG A 41 0.44 2.16 5.91
C ARG A 41 1.20 3.11 6.82
N ALA A 42 0.71 4.33 6.97
CA ALA A 42 1.06 5.16 8.11
C ALA A 42 -0.04 4.99 9.17
N PRO A 43 0.21 4.34 10.32
CA PRO A 43 -0.82 4.15 11.33
C PRO A 43 -1.20 5.50 11.93
N VAL A 44 -2.49 5.76 12.06
CA VAL A 44 -2.99 6.92 12.81
C VAL A 44 -2.67 6.67 14.28
N THR A 45 -1.75 7.45 14.83
CA THR A 45 -1.30 7.34 16.23
C THR A 45 -2.14 8.21 17.15
N ASN A 46 -2.67 9.33 16.62
CA ASN A 46 -3.54 10.22 17.35
C ASN A 46 -4.54 10.89 16.40
N GLN A 47 -5.71 11.25 16.91
CA GLN A 47 -6.70 12.01 16.15
C GLN A 47 -7.23 13.12 17.06
N ASP A 48 -7.15 14.36 16.60
CA ASP A 48 -7.66 15.49 17.37
C ASP A 48 -9.19 15.57 17.31
N ALA A 49 -9.78 16.42 18.15
CA ALA A 49 -11.22 16.64 18.21
C ALA A 49 -11.80 17.31 16.94
N GLU A 50 -10.93 17.91 16.11
CA GLU A 50 -11.28 18.54 14.83
C GLU A 50 -11.19 17.55 13.65
N GLY A 51 -10.72 16.33 13.90
CA GLY A 51 -10.65 15.25 12.93
C GLY A 51 -9.32 15.15 12.19
N ASN A 52 -8.33 16.00 12.48
CA ASN A 52 -6.99 15.87 11.92
C ASN A 52 -6.29 14.65 12.54
N SER A 53 -5.69 13.84 11.68
CA SER A 53 -5.01 12.61 12.07
C SER A 53 -3.50 12.85 12.12
N GLN A 54 -2.88 12.53 13.26
CA GLN A 54 -1.44 12.38 13.36
C GLN A 54 -1.10 10.94 12.99
N CYS A 55 -0.20 10.78 12.03
CA CYS A 55 0.27 9.49 11.56
C CYS A 55 1.71 9.25 12.04
N GLY A 56 2.03 7.99 12.33
CA GLY A 56 3.40 7.53 12.57
C GLY A 56 4.15 7.25 11.27
N ASP A 57 5.33 6.62 11.38
CA ASP A 57 6.15 6.23 10.23
C ASP A 57 5.45 5.22 9.31
N PHE A 58 5.88 5.16 8.06
CA PHE A 58 5.39 4.16 7.11
C PHE A 58 5.81 2.74 7.52
N GLU A 59 4.80 1.91 7.73
CA GLU A 59 4.95 0.48 7.97
C GLU A 59 4.70 -0.29 6.68
N PHE A 60 5.66 -1.14 6.30
CA PHE A 60 5.46 -2.13 5.26
C PHE A 60 4.41 -3.15 5.70
N LEU A 61 3.39 -3.37 4.86
CA LEU A 61 2.37 -4.39 5.11
C LEU A 61 2.60 -5.65 4.31
N ARG A 62 2.70 -5.53 2.98
CA ARG A 62 2.86 -6.68 2.07
C ARG A 62 3.18 -6.26 0.65
N ASN A 63 3.69 -7.22 -0.12
CA ASN A 63 3.80 -7.13 -1.57
C ASN A 63 2.46 -7.44 -2.24
N ILE A 64 2.22 -6.80 -3.37
CA ILE A 64 1.10 -7.04 -4.28
C ILE A 64 1.73 -7.56 -5.58
N PRO A 65 1.52 -8.83 -5.90
CA PRO A 65 1.99 -9.44 -7.15
C PRO A 65 1.12 -9.03 -8.34
#